data_AF-A0A3P0X9U1-F1
#
_entry.id   AF-A0A3P0X9U1-F1
#
_cell.length_a   1.000
_cell.length_b   1.000
_cell.length_c   1.000
_cell.angle_alpha   90.00
_cell.angle_beta   90.00
_cell.angle_gamma   90.00
#
_symmetry.space_group_name_H-M   'P 1'
#
loop_
_entity.id
_entity.type
_entity.pdbx_description
1 polymer ?
#
loop_
_entity_poly.entity_id
_entity_poly.type
_entity_poly.pdbx_seq_one_letter_code
_entity_poly.pdbx_strand_id
1 'polypeptide(L)'
;MQQSQTSPAPDAQPFHVPRNFRITPAAGRSRLPGKLSYYLHSTYSVRNLLEALAVAGVPEIPDPPLYPHPDGLSGGQYEEALQLYNDEITDWGHDTEAILRYRGRRAAVGLGTAETRDLLSNLVLPVALHQEARYLPAPINSDLSQRMWNALESIVVTRNDHGDMAPNYSKLGGTVGAAFIGKSVFADAFSAPELNSGHFVMHYVGYSLLGDLATNTAHELIRAAREPDASYFELHGRATEDSYYPLSAGGKVVYWAHSTYGLRSIVTAGLIAAIPPVYDRPKEPTGDPSTWGIYPTYQEAYDNWGEATLLWKDNLEDTLRYHGRRLIGGFSEVESQLILQNLLVPEIFGMDPRYIPLGSDHPAGQRLAHAFTSIVIGHTDAGTRTLNLPVLGGTVGAAVLAKEVYYPQLGAPALASGSMFARTLSLNFIADGIYNLASEFLRHHDY
;
A
#
# COMPACT_ATOMS: atom_id res chain seq x y z
N MET A 1 -34.97 34.85 -53.06
CA MET A 1 -33.56 34.41 -52.98
C MET A 1 -32.81 35.45 -52.16
N GLN A 2 -32.65 35.21 -50.85
CA GLN A 2 -31.84 36.07 -49.96
C GLN A 2 -30.41 35.51 -49.94
N GLN A 3 -29.45 36.34 -50.31
CA GLN A 3 -28.03 36.02 -50.26
C GLN A 3 -27.55 36.03 -48.80
N SER A 4 -27.13 34.86 -48.33
CA SER A 4 -26.40 34.67 -47.07
C SER A 4 -25.02 35.34 -47.18
N GLN A 5 -24.78 36.37 -46.38
CA GLN A 5 -23.46 36.95 -46.18
C GLN A 5 -22.70 36.12 -45.13
N THR A 6 -21.74 35.33 -45.57
CA THR A 6 -20.79 34.65 -44.69
C THR A 6 -19.74 35.64 -44.19
N SER A 7 -19.70 35.84 -42.87
CA SER A 7 -18.65 36.63 -42.23
C SER A 7 -17.29 35.91 -42.33
N PRO A 8 -16.18 36.62 -42.58
CA PRO A 8 -14.86 36.01 -42.67
C PRO A 8 -14.41 35.46 -41.31
N ALA A 9 -13.75 34.30 -41.35
CA ALA A 9 -13.18 33.66 -40.18
C ALA A 9 -12.07 34.55 -39.56
N PRO A 10 -11.99 34.67 -38.23
CA PRO A 10 -10.96 35.46 -37.58
C PRO A 10 -9.58 34.82 -37.80
N ASP A 11 -8.62 35.65 -38.23
CA ASP A 11 -7.23 35.24 -38.42
C ASP A 11 -6.63 34.70 -37.11
N ALA A 12 -6.12 33.47 -37.18
CA ALA A 12 -5.43 32.83 -36.07
C ALA A 12 -4.12 33.60 -35.77
N GLN A 13 -4.15 34.38 -34.69
CA GLN A 13 -2.96 35.06 -34.17
C GLN A 13 -1.94 33.98 -33.71
N PRO A 14 -0.66 34.09 -34.08
CA PRO A 14 0.38 33.17 -33.63
C PRO A 14 0.51 33.23 -32.10
N PHE A 15 0.53 32.05 -31.48
CA PHE A 15 0.58 31.87 -30.03
C PHE A 15 1.91 32.40 -29.47
N HIS A 16 1.90 33.60 -28.91
CA HIS A 16 3.05 34.18 -28.21
C HIS A 16 3.10 33.64 -26.77
N VAL A 17 4.03 32.71 -26.51
CA VAL A 17 4.37 32.29 -25.14
C VAL A 17 5.09 33.47 -24.45
N PRO A 18 4.54 34.07 -23.37
CA PRO A 18 5.18 35.19 -22.71
C PRO A 18 6.47 34.75 -22.04
N ARG A 19 7.62 35.35 -22.43
CA ARG A 19 8.93 35.10 -21.79
C ARG A 19 9.03 35.57 -20.33
N ASN A 20 8.01 36.24 -19.81
CA ASN A 20 7.95 36.77 -18.44
C ASN A 20 6.74 36.21 -17.69
N PHE A 21 6.70 34.90 -17.48
CA PHE A 21 5.68 34.28 -16.62
C PHE A 21 6.09 34.46 -15.15
N ARG A 22 5.65 35.56 -14.52
CA ARG A 22 5.68 35.68 -13.06
C ARG A 22 4.55 34.85 -12.49
N ILE A 23 4.89 33.67 -11.96
CA ILE A 23 4.00 32.91 -11.10
C ILE A 23 3.68 33.81 -9.91
N THR A 24 2.40 34.16 -9.74
CA THR A 24 1.93 34.84 -8.54
C THR A 24 2.33 33.97 -7.35
N PRO A 25 3.22 34.43 -6.44
CA PRO A 25 3.58 33.64 -5.27
C PRO A 25 2.28 33.29 -4.55
N ALA A 26 2.11 32.00 -4.25
CA ALA A 26 0.93 31.51 -3.56
C ALA A 26 0.65 32.42 -2.37
N ALA A 27 -0.58 32.93 -2.35
CA ALA A 27 -1.03 33.93 -1.40
C ALA A 27 -0.62 33.59 0.04
N GLY A 28 -0.08 34.58 0.73
CA GLY A 28 0.05 34.58 2.18
C GLY A 28 1.46 34.34 2.71
N ARG A 29 2.18 35.43 2.99
CA ARG A 29 3.13 35.48 4.11
C ARG A 29 2.35 35.22 5.41
N SER A 30 2.06 33.97 5.75
CA SER A 30 1.56 33.63 7.09
C SER A 30 2.74 33.54 8.05
N ARG A 31 2.77 34.47 9.01
CA ARG A 31 3.58 34.34 10.22
C ARG A 31 2.89 33.28 11.09
N LEU A 32 3.49 32.09 11.16
CA LEU A 32 3.27 30.99 12.14
C LEU A 32 2.09 31.22 13.11
N PRO A 33 0.91 30.62 12.87
CA PRO A 33 0.63 29.22 13.24
C PRO A 33 -0.23 28.50 12.17
N GLY A 34 0.28 27.40 11.61
CA GLY A 34 -0.46 26.60 10.63
C GLY A 34 0.42 25.74 9.71
N LYS A 35 1.69 26.14 9.51
CA LYS A 35 2.66 25.31 8.79
C LYS A 35 2.98 24.00 9.53
N LEU A 36 3.09 24.04 10.86
CA LEU A 36 3.48 22.86 11.66
C LEU A 36 2.46 21.70 11.58
N SER A 37 1.16 22.01 11.59
CA SER A 37 0.08 21.01 11.53
C SER A 37 0.02 20.27 10.19
N TYR A 38 0.48 20.91 9.11
CA TYR A 38 0.48 20.33 7.76
C TYR A 38 1.70 19.42 7.52
N TYR A 39 2.86 19.74 8.13
CA TYR A 39 4.05 18.88 8.06
C TYR A 39 3.88 17.53 8.79
N LEU A 40 2.95 17.44 9.75
CA LEU A 40 2.67 16.21 10.50
C LEU A 40 1.60 15.31 9.85
N HIS A 41 0.87 15.77 8.83
CA HIS A 41 -0.20 14.99 8.21
C HIS A 41 0.27 14.04 7.09
N SER A 42 1.54 14.09 6.67
CA SER A 42 2.07 13.20 5.60
C SER A 42 2.87 12.00 6.11
N THR A 43 3.04 11.82 7.42
CA THR A 43 3.98 10.85 8.03
C THR A 43 3.37 9.46 8.27
N TYR A 44 2.24 9.12 7.65
CA TYR A 44 1.71 7.74 7.62
C TYR A 44 1.51 7.27 6.18
N SER A 45 2.37 7.71 5.26
CA SER A 45 2.20 7.39 3.84
C SER A 45 2.56 5.92 3.59
N VAL A 46 1.68 5.21 2.86
CA VAL A 46 1.92 3.86 2.31
C VAL A 46 3.26 3.79 1.59
N ARG A 47 3.73 4.91 1.03
CA ARG A 47 5.08 5.03 0.48
C ARG A 47 6.17 4.70 1.50
N ASN A 48 6.15 5.23 2.72
CA ASN A 48 7.17 4.93 3.73
C ASN A 48 7.15 3.44 4.08
N LEU A 49 5.97 2.81 4.09
CA LEU A 49 5.82 1.36 4.21
C LEU A 49 6.41 0.61 3.01
N LEU A 50 6.13 1.04 1.78
CA LEU A 50 6.69 0.41 0.57
C LEU A 50 8.21 0.55 0.49
N GLU A 51 8.77 1.72 0.82
CA GLU A 51 10.22 1.93 0.94
C GLU A 51 10.81 0.99 2.00
N ALA A 52 10.14 0.84 3.15
CA ALA A 52 10.58 -0.07 4.18
C ALA A 52 10.52 -1.54 3.77
N LEU A 53 9.47 -1.96 3.07
CA LEU A 53 9.34 -3.32 2.54
C LEU A 53 10.38 -3.59 1.44
N ALA A 54 10.69 -2.62 0.59
CA ALA A 54 11.76 -2.72 -0.40
C ALA A 54 13.14 -2.87 0.28
N VAL A 55 13.38 -2.12 1.36
CA VAL A 55 14.60 -2.28 2.18
C VAL A 55 14.63 -3.63 2.88
N ALA A 56 13.48 -4.12 3.35
CA ALA A 56 13.37 -5.44 3.96
C ALA A 56 13.71 -6.54 2.96
N GLY A 57 13.22 -6.44 1.73
CA GLY A 57 13.37 -7.44 0.66
C GLY A 57 12.56 -8.72 0.96
N VAL A 58 12.37 -9.56 -0.06
CA VAL A 58 11.74 -10.87 0.11
C VAL A 58 12.76 -11.82 0.76
N PRO A 59 12.41 -12.53 1.86
CA PRO A 59 13.32 -13.51 2.44
C PRO A 59 13.46 -14.71 1.51
N GLU A 60 14.70 -15.02 1.11
CA GLU A 60 15.06 -16.36 0.69
C GLU A 60 15.21 -17.20 1.94
N ILE A 61 14.39 -18.23 2.03
CA ILE A 61 14.40 -19.15 3.16
C ILE A 61 14.95 -20.46 2.63
N PRO A 62 16.00 -21.02 3.23
CA PRO A 62 16.46 -22.35 2.87
C PRO A 62 15.30 -23.35 2.98
N ASP A 63 15.26 -24.33 2.08
CA ASP A 63 14.28 -25.41 2.20
C ASP A 63 14.52 -26.16 3.51
N PRO A 64 13.45 -26.62 4.20
CA PRO A 64 13.62 -27.43 5.40
C PRO A 64 14.32 -28.76 5.07
N PRO A 65 15.09 -29.34 6.01
CA PRO A 65 15.67 -30.66 5.83
C PRO A 65 14.57 -31.68 5.54
N LEU A 66 14.88 -32.67 4.69
CA LEU A 66 13.93 -33.70 4.31
C LEU A 66 13.81 -34.74 5.43
N TYR A 67 12.58 -35.03 5.83
CA TYR A 67 12.31 -36.07 6.82
C TYR A 67 12.83 -37.43 6.33
N PRO A 68 13.60 -38.18 7.13
CA PRO A 68 14.16 -39.47 6.71
C PRO A 68 13.05 -40.51 6.54
N HIS A 69 12.98 -41.12 5.36
CA HIS A 69 12.06 -42.24 5.13
C HIS A 69 12.69 -43.56 5.63
N PRO A 70 11.91 -44.46 6.25
CA PRO A 70 12.42 -45.71 6.81
C PRO A 70 12.84 -46.74 5.73
N ASP A 71 12.54 -46.47 4.46
CA ASP A 71 12.76 -47.42 3.36
C ASP A 71 14.26 -47.67 3.13
N GLY A 72 14.71 -48.87 3.50
CA GLY A 72 16.08 -49.34 3.27
C GLY A 72 17.06 -49.05 4.41
N LEU A 73 16.61 -48.50 5.54
CA LEU A 73 17.43 -48.29 6.73
C LEU A 73 17.15 -49.39 7.77
N SER A 74 18.19 -49.95 8.37
CA SER A 74 18.04 -50.77 9.58
C SER A 74 17.62 -49.89 10.78
N GLY A 75 17.05 -50.49 11.84
CA GLY A 75 16.54 -49.73 12.99
C GLY A 75 17.53 -48.72 13.58
N GLY A 76 18.80 -49.11 13.73
CA GLY A 76 19.84 -48.18 14.21
C GLY A 76 20.20 -47.07 13.22
N GLN A 77 20.16 -47.35 11.91
CA GLN A 77 20.40 -46.33 10.89
C GLN A 77 19.23 -45.35 10.77
N TYR A 78 18.00 -45.80 11.01
CA TYR A 78 16.83 -44.93 11.05
C TYR A 78 16.86 -44.03 12.29
N GLU A 79 17.28 -44.55 13.44
CA GLU A 79 17.47 -43.77 14.67
C GLU A 79 18.54 -42.69 14.50
N GLU A 80 19.70 -43.03 13.92
CA GLU A 80 20.76 -42.05 13.61
C GLU A 80 20.29 -40.99 12.59
N ALA A 81 19.54 -41.40 11.56
CA ALA A 81 18.96 -40.48 10.59
C ALA A 81 17.92 -39.53 11.22
N LEU A 82 17.13 -40.00 12.19
CA LEU A 82 16.20 -39.16 12.96
C LEU A 82 16.93 -38.17 13.85
N GLN A 83 18.01 -38.58 14.52
CA GLN A 83 18.84 -37.66 15.31
C GLN A 83 19.44 -36.55 14.44
N LEU A 84 20.03 -36.91 13.30
CA LEU A 84 20.56 -35.92 12.36
C LEU A 84 19.47 -34.97 11.86
N TYR A 85 18.29 -35.49 11.51
CA TYR A 85 17.15 -34.67 11.10
C TYR A 85 16.70 -33.70 12.20
N ASN A 86 16.64 -34.15 13.46
CA ASN A 86 16.25 -33.31 14.59
C ASN A 86 17.27 -32.18 14.85
N ASP A 87 18.56 -32.46 14.69
CA ASP A 87 19.60 -31.43 14.76
C ASP A 87 19.44 -30.44 13.59
N GLU A 88 19.29 -30.94 12.36
CA GLU A 88 19.14 -30.12 11.15
C GLU A 88 17.86 -29.27 11.14
N ILE A 89 16.72 -29.77 11.63
CA ILE A 89 15.47 -28.99 11.68
C ILE A 89 15.54 -27.92 12.76
N THR A 90 16.21 -28.20 13.87
CA THR A 90 16.46 -27.23 14.95
C THR A 90 17.36 -26.10 14.45
N ASP A 91 18.46 -26.45 13.78
CA ASP A 91 19.37 -25.50 13.15
C ASP A 91 18.65 -24.68 12.06
N TRP A 92 17.87 -25.33 11.20
CA TRP A 92 17.04 -24.66 10.21
C TRP A 92 16.08 -23.66 10.86
N GLY A 93 15.35 -24.05 11.91
CA GLY A 93 14.44 -23.17 12.63
C GLY A 93 15.14 -22.01 13.34
N HIS A 94 16.39 -22.19 13.77
CA HIS A 94 17.21 -21.10 14.32
C HIS A 94 17.68 -20.13 13.23
N ASP A 95 18.19 -20.65 12.12
CA ASP A 95 18.64 -19.87 10.97
C ASP A 95 17.47 -19.08 10.38
N THR A 96 16.31 -19.71 10.31
CA THR A 96 15.16 -19.15 9.66
C THR A 96 14.49 -18.06 10.50
N GLU A 97 14.35 -18.29 11.81
CA GLU A 97 13.95 -17.25 12.76
C GLU A 97 14.94 -16.07 12.72
N ALA A 98 16.25 -16.35 12.63
CA ALA A 98 17.26 -15.32 12.50
C ALA A 98 17.05 -14.50 11.22
N ILE A 99 16.76 -15.15 10.08
CA ILE A 99 16.43 -14.49 8.80
C ILE A 99 15.18 -13.60 8.94
N LEU A 100 14.09 -14.09 9.54
CA LEU A 100 12.86 -13.30 9.68
C LEU A 100 13.03 -12.12 10.64
N ARG A 101 13.63 -12.35 11.82
CA ARG A 101 13.97 -11.27 12.77
C ARG A 101 14.86 -10.24 12.10
N TYR A 102 15.83 -10.70 11.31
CA TYR A 102 16.71 -9.85 10.53
C TYR A 102 15.94 -9.01 9.49
N ARG A 103 14.99 -9.58 8.76
CA ARG A 103 14.15 -8.83 7.81
C ARG A 103 13.23 -7.83 8.51
N GLY A 104 12.67 -8.20 9.67
CA GLY A 104 11.92 -7.28 10.51
C GLY A 104 12.77 -6.08 10.95
N ARG A 105 14.03 -6.33 11.36
CA ARG A 105 15.00 -5.27 11.66
C ARG A 105 15.29 -4.40 10.44
N ARG A 106 15.49 -4.98 9.25
CA ARG A 106 15.64 -4.22 7.99
C ARG A 106 14.42 -3.37 7.66
N ALA A 107 13.21 -3.89 7.84
CA ALA A 107 11.98 -3.14 7.65
C ALA A 107 11.90 -1.95 8.61
N ALA A 108 12.25 -2.16 9.89
CA ALA A 108 12.32 -1.09 10.89
C ALA A 108 13.35 -0.01 10.52
N VAL A 109 14.54 -0.43 10.05
CA VAL A 109 15.56 0.49 9.51
C VAL A 109 15.01 1.27 8.33
N GLY A 110 14.34 0.61 7.39
CA GLY A 110 13.71 1.25 6.23
C GLY A 110 12.65 2.28 6.62
N LEU A 111 11.76 1.97 7.56
CA LEU A 111 10.76 2.90 8.09
C LEU A 111 11.44 4.09 8.78
N GLY A 112 12.38 3.84 9.69
CA GLY A 112 13.10 4.91 10.37
C GLY A 112 13.84 5.82 9.40
N THR A 113 14.43 5.24 8.35
CA THR A 113 15.10 5.97 7.27
C THR A 113 14.12 6.84 6.49
N ALA A 114 12.93 6.31 6.16
CA ALA A 114 11.88 7.05 5.45
C ALA A 114 11.33 8.24 6.27
N GLU A 115 11.07 8.04 7.56
CA GLU A 115 10.64 9.12 8.45
C GLU A 115 11.75 10.18 8.63
N THR A 116 13.01 9.73 8.77
CA THR A 116 14.16 10.64 8.85
C THR A 116 14.32 11.43 7.57
N ARG A 117 14.08 10.82 6.41
CA ARG A 117 14.07 11.51 5.13
C ARG A 117 12.99 12.57 5.09
N ASP A 118 11.77 12.26 5.51
CA ASP A 118 10.70 13.27 5.52
C ASP A 118 11.03 14.44 6.47
N LEU A 119 11.60 14.16 7.63
CA LEU A 119 12.10 15.19 8.55
C LEU A 119 13.20 16.06 7.91
N LEU A 120 14.22 15.44 7.32
CA LEU A 120 15.35 16.17 6.75
C LEU A 120 14.96 16.92 5.46
N SER A 121 14.29 16.23 4.54
CA SER A 121 13.96 16.73 3.21
C SER A 121 12.81 17.73 3.21
N ASN A 122 11.84 17.62 4.13
CA ASN A 122 10.66 18.49 4.14
C ASN A 122 10.67 19.53 5.27
N LEU A 123 11.52 19.38 6.29
CA LEU A 123 11.59 20.33 7.41
C LEU A 123 12.98 20.93 7.61
N VAL A 124 13.97 20.12 7.99
CA VAL A 124 15.27 20.63 8.47
C VAL A 124 16.04 21.36 7.38
N LEU A 125 16.28 20.69 6.24
CA LEU A 125 17.05 21.28 5.14
C LEU A 125 16.31 22.38 4.40
N PRO A 126 14.99 22.28 4.11
CA PRO A 126 14.23 23.38 3.53
C PRO A 126 14.36 24.68 4.34
N VAL A 127 14.26 24.58 5.66
CA VAL A 127 14.41 25.74 6.55
C VAL A 127 15.84 26.26 6.57
N ALA A 128 16.84 25.37 6.63
CA ALA A 128 18.24 25.77 6.69
C ALA A 128 18.78 26.36 5.36
N LEU A 129 18.31 25.83 4.23
CA LEU A 129 18.76 26.21 2.89
C LEU A 129 17.84 27.24 2.21
N HIS A 130 16.76 27.66 2.88
CA HIS A 130 15.75 28.57 2.32
C HIS A 130 15.17 28.04 1.00
N GLN A 131 14.76 26.76 0.99
CA GLN A 131 14.23 26.06 -0.18
C GLN A 131 12.80 25.57 0.04
N GLU A 132 12.02 25.55 -1.03
CA GLU A 132 10.66 25.01 -1.07
C GLU A 132 10.68 23.56 -1.59
N ALA A 133 11.28 22.65 -0.82
CA ALA A 133 11.51 21.27 -1.27
C ALA A 133 10.24 20.46 -1.58
N ARG A 134 9.06 21.01 -1.25
CA ARG A 134 7.78 20.38 -1.55
C ARG A 134 7.54 20.34 -3.05
N TYR A 135 6.85 19.29 -3.47
CA TYR A 135 6.34 19.23 -4.83
C TYR A 135 5.30 20.34 -5.06
N LEU A 136 5.59 21.25 -5.99
CA LEU A 136 4.63 22.24 -6.47
C LEU A 136 4.06 21.73 -7.80
N PRO A 137 2.80 21.27 -7.81
CA PRO A 137 2.22 20.77 -9.03
C PRO A 137 2.06 21.88 -10.07
N ALA A 138 2.26 21.52 -11.33
CA ALA A 138 2.26 22.40 -12.50
C ALA A 138 0.90 23.12 -12.64
N PRO A 139 0.87 24.26 -13.37
CA PRO A 139 -0.39 24.91 -13.70
C PRO A 139 -1.38 23.92 -14.30
N ILE A 140 -2.64 23.99 -13.89
CA ILE A 140 -3.65 23.01 -14.29
C ILE A 140 -4.00 23.08 -15.78
N ASN A 141 -3.67 24.19 -16.43
CA ASN A 141 -3.82 24.42 -17.86
C ASN A 141 -2.59 23.98 -18.68
N SER A 142 -1.54 23.45 -18.05
CA SER A 142 -0.37 22.89 -18.76
C SER A 142 -0.70 21.55 -19.43
N ASP A 143 -0.05 21.22 -20.53
CA ASP A 143 -0.23 19.90 -21.17
C ASP A 143 0.28 18.78 -20.26
N LEU A 144 -0.23 17.56 -20.42
CA LEU A 144 0.18 16.40 -19.61
C LEU A 144 1.71 16.20 -19.63
N SER A 145 2.35 16.38 -20.79
CA SER A 145 3.81 16.26 -20.92
C SER A 145 4.56 17.27 -20.05
N GLN A 146 4.09 18.52 -19.96
CA GLN A 146 4.67 19.56 -19.11
C GLN A 146 4.47 19.22 -17.62
N ARG A 147 3.33 18.65 -17.25
CA ARG A 147 3.06 18.19 -15.88
C ARG A 147 3.98 17.03 -15.49
N MET A 148 4.15 16.04 -16.38
CA MET A 148 5.08 14.93 -16.17
C MET A 148 6.52 15.42 -16.07
N TRP A 149 6.92 16.37 -16.92
CA TRP A 149 8.24 16.98 -16.85
C TRP A 149 8.42 17.76 -15.53
N ASN A 150 7.41 18.50 -15.08
CA ASN A 150 7.45 19.19 -13.79
C ASN A 150 7.54 18.21 -12.60
N ALA A 151 6.82 17.07 -12.66
CA ALA A 151 6.91 16.00 -11.66
C ALA A 151 8.34 15.46 -11.54
N LEU A 152 9.02 15.23 -12.67
CA LEU A 152 10.41 14.80 -12.73
C LEU A 152 11.38 15.91 -12.28
N GLU A 153 11.24 17.10 -12.84
CA GLU A 153 12.12 18.25 -12.59
C GLU A 153 12.12 18.63 -11.10
N SER A 154 10.97 18.57 -10.43
CA SER A 154 10.83 18.92 -9.01
C SER A 154 11.72 18.11 -8.05
N ILE A 155 12.18 16.92 -8.47
CA ILE A 155 13.09 16.08 -7.69
C ILE A 155 14.49 16.71 -7.64
N VAL A 156 14.90 17.35 -8.74
CA VAL A 156 16.26 17.88 -8.93
C VAL A 156 16.30 19.39 -8.79
N VAL A 157 15.19 20.08 -9.05
CA VAL A 157 15.07 21.54 -9.04
C VAL A 157 13.90 21.95 -8.17
N THR A 158 14.11 22.97 -7.35
CA THR A 158 13.10 23.57 -6.48
C THR A 158 13.17 25.09 -6.56
N ARG A 159 12.23 25.79 -5.94
CA ARG A 159 12.30 27.24 -5.74
C ARG A 159 12.93 27.54 -4.39
N ASN A 160 13.74 28.59 -4.33
CA ASN A 160 14.19 29.15 -3.06
C ASN A 160 13.14 30.13 -2.47
N ASP A 161 13.39 30.68 -1.29
CA ASP A 161 12.50 31.69 -0.65
C ASP A 161 12.32 32.97 -1.47
N HIS A 162 13.20 33.25 -2.45
CA HIS A 162 13.09 34.37 -3.39
C HIS A 162 12.27 34.01 -4.64
N GLY A 163 11.89 32.74 -4.80
CA GLY A 163 11.16 32.21 -5.94
C GLY A 163 12.04 31.78 -7.12
N ASP A 164 13.37 31.93 -7.01
CA ASP A 164 14.32 31.54 -8.05
C ASP A 164 14.49 30.02 -8.08
N MET A 165 14.72 29.47 -9.28
CA MET A 165 15.02 28.05 -9.44
C MET A 165 16.42 27.74 -8.89
N ALA A 166 16.51 26.74 -8.04
CA ALA A 166 17.75 26.25 -7.44
C ALA A 166 17.76 24.71 -7.45
N PRO A 167 18.94 24.06 -7.44
CA PRO A 167 18.99 22.62 -7.24
C PRO A 167 18.31 22.22 -5.93
N ASN A 168 17.54 21.14 -5.92
CA ASN A 168 16.78 20.67 -4.75
C ASN A 168 17.69 19.94 -3.74
N TYR A 169 18.64 20.69 -3.19
CA TYR A 169 19.60 20.22 -2.18
C TYR A 169 18.90 19.71 -0.92
N SER A 170 17.75 20.27 -0.57
CA SER A 170 16.95 19.79 0.55
C SER A 170 16.44 18.37 0.32
N LYS A 171 15.88 18.09 -0.86
CA LYS A 171 15.39 16.75 -1.18
C LYS A 171 16.52 15.75 -1.36
N LEU A 172 17.53 16.09 -2.17
CA LEU A 172 18.67 15.22 -2.45
C LEU A 172 19.50 15.00 -1.18
N GLY A 173 19.83 16.08 -0.47
CA GLY A 173 20.60 16.04 0.75
C GLY A 173 19.85 15.38 1.91
N GLY A 174 18.53 15.53 2.00
CA GLY A 174 17.73 14.90 3.04
C GLY A 174 17.57 13.40 2.80
N THR A 175 17.38 12.96 1.56
CA THR A 175 17.38 11.53 1.20
C THR A 175 18.74 10.89 1.44
N VAL A 176 19.84 11.54 1.01
CA VAL A 176 21.20 11.04 1.26
C VAL A 176 21.51 11.04 2.77
N GLY A 177 21.20 12.12 3.47
CA GLY A 177 21.42 12.24 4.91
C GLY A 177 20.64 11.20 5.71
N ALA A 178 19.38 10.97 5.35
CA ALA A 178 18.57 9.92 5.95
C ALA A 178 19.15 8.53 5.68
N ALA A 179 19.58 8.25 4.45
CA ALA A 179 20.23 6.99 4.11
C ALA A 179 21.51 6.76 4.93
N PHE A 180 22.32 7.80 5.15
CA PHE A 180 23.51 7.73 6.02
C PHE A 180 23.14 7.51 7.49
N ILE A 181 22.09 8.15 8.01
CA ILE A 181 21.58 7.92 9.37
C ILE A 181 21.01 6.50 9.48
N GLY A 182 20.26 6.02 8.49
CA GLY A 182 19.77 4.66 8.42
C GLY A 182 20.90 3.64 8.45
N LYS A 183 21.97 3.90 7.69
CA LYS A 183 23.19 3.10 7.66
C LYS A 183 23.94 3.11 9.00
N SER A 184 24.11 4.27 9.63
CA SER A 184 25.05 4.45 10.75
C SER A 184 24.40 4.37 12.14
N VAL A 185 23.10 4.67 12.24
CA VAL A 185 22.38 4.71 13.50
C VAL A 185 21.36 3.58 13.55
N PHE A 186 20.48 3.48 12.57
CA PHE A 186 19.40 2.49 12.62
C PHE A 186 19.92 1.07 12.38
N ALA A 187 20.83 0.86 11.42
CA ALA A 187 21.41 -0.46 11.18
C ALA A 187 22.11 -1.01 12.44
N ASP A 188 22.86 -0.16 13.16
CA ASP A 188 23.51 -0.54 14.41
C ASP A 188 22.48 -0.76 15.53
N ALA A 189 21.52 0.16 15.71
CA ALA A 189 20.49 0.06 16.75
C ALA A 189 19.59 -1.17 16.58
N PHE A 190 19.29 -1.56 15.34
CA PHE A 190 18.49 -2.74 15.03
C PHE A 190 19.34 -3.98 14.76
N SER A 191 20.67 -3.93 14.93
CA SER A 191 21.57 -5.07 14.71
C SER A 191 21.38 -5.71 13.31
N ALA A 192 21.48 -4.89 12.27
CA ALA A 192 21.37 -5.25 10.86
C ALA A 192 22.64 -4.82 10.07
N PRO A 193 23.81 -5.43 10.35
CA PRO A 193 25.12 -4.92 9.92
C PRO A 193 25.36 -4.91 8.40
N GLU A 194 24.65 -5.71 7.62
CA GLU A 194 24.74 -5.75 6.14
C GLU A 194 24.14 -4.48 5.51
N LEU A 195 23.26 -3.78 6.24
CA LEU A 195 22.80 -2.44 5.87
C LEU A 195 23.87 -1.37 6.12
N ASN A 196 24.95 -1.69 6.84
CA ASN A 196 26.11 -0.81 7.03
C ASN A 196 27.05 -0.80 5.79
N SER A 197 26.51 -1.11 4.61
CA SER A 197 27.24 -1.06 3.34
C SER A 197 27.01 0.26 2.61
N GLY A 198 27.96 0.67 1.76
CA GLY A 198 27.74 1.79 0.83
C GLY A 198 26.61 1.52 -0.17
N HIS A 199 26.35 0.23 -0.47
CA HIS A 199 25.27 -0.19 -1.36
C HIS A 199 23.88 0.14 -0.80
N PHE A 200 23.67 0.05 0.52
CA PHE A 200 22.41 0.45 1.14
C PHE A 200 22.07 1.91 0.83
N VAL A 201 23.03 2.82 0.97
CA VAL A 201 22.83 4.25 0.71
C VAL A 201 22.41 4.47 -0.75
N MET A 202 23.14 3.87 -1.69
CA MET A 202 22.83 4.01 -3.12
C MET A 202 21.46 3.42 -3.50
N HIS A 203 21.12 2.23 -3.00
CA HIS A 203 19.82 1.61 -3.26
C HIS A 203 18.67 2.41 -2.65
N TYR A 204 18.81 2.84 -1.39
CA TYR A 204 17.77 3.63 -0.73
C TYR A 204 17.53 4.95 -1.44
N VAL A 205 18.60 5.67 -1.83
CA VAL A 205 18.48 6.91 -2.62
C VAL A 205 17.75 6.62 -3.94
N GLY A 206 18.12 5.56 -4.66
CA GLY A 206 17.45 5.16 -5.89
C GLY A 206 15.95 4.90 -5.71
N TYR A 207 15.59 4.05 -4.74
CA TYR A 207 14.18 3.73 -4.44
C TYR A 207 13.38 4.95 -4.01
N SER A 208 13.96 5.81 -3.17
CA SER A 208 13.24 6.98 -2.68
C SER A 208 12.99 8.00 -3.77
N LEU A 209 13.98 8.27 -4.65
CA LEU A 209 13.78 9.18 -5.79
C LEU A 209 12.75 8.64 -6.80
N LEU A 210 12.76 7.33 -7.06
CA LEU A 210 11.71 6.69 -7.87
C LEU A 210 10.34 6.79 -7.19
N GLY A 211 10.27 6.61 -5.87
CA GLY A 211 9.05 6.82 -5.08
C GLY A 211 8.52 8.25 -5.15
N ASP A 212 9.40 9.25 -5.11
CA ASP A 212 9.06 10.66 -5.33
C ASP A 212 8.51 10.90 -6.74
N LEU A 213 9.17 10.35 -7.76
CA LEU A 213 8.71 10.47 -9.15
C LEU A 213 7.31 9.87 -9.31
N ALA A 214 7.09 8.67 -8.78
CA ALA A 214 5.80 7.99 -8.83
C ALA A 214 4.71 8.79 -8.11
N THR A 215 5.03 9.33 -6.92
CA THR A 215 4.10 10.15 -6.13
C THR A 215 3.76 11.47 -6.82
N ASN A 216 4.76 12.17 -7.37
CA ASN A 216 4.56 13.44 -8.08
C ASN A 216 3.77 13.22 -9.38
N THR A 217 4.10 12.17 -10.12
CA THR A 217 3.37 11.77 -11.33
C THR A 217 1.92 11.45 -11.01
N ALA A 218 1.68 10.66 -9.96
CA ALA A 218 0.33 10.35 -9.49
C ALA A 218 -0.43 11.63 -9.13
N HIS A 219 0.20 12.57 -8.40
CA HIS A 219 -0.43 13.86 -8.08
C HIS A 219 -0.85 14.64 -9.33
N GLU A 220 -0.03 14.69 -10.37
CA GLU A 220 -0.37 15.39 -11.61
C GLU A 220 -1.48 14.72 -12.39
N LEU A 221 -1.43 13.39 -12.49
CA LEU A 221 -2.49 12.61 -13.11
C LEU A 221 -3.81 12.84 -12.40
N ILE A 222 -3.83 12.71 -11.07
CA ILE A 222 -5.00 12.97 -10.21
C ILE A 222 -5.47 14.42 -10.38
N ARG A 223 -4.57 15.39 -10.42
CA ARG A 223 -4.97 16.81 -10.52
C ARG A 223 -5.58 17.14 -11.88
N ALA A 224 -4.96 16.70 -12.97
CA ALA A 224 -5.50 16.88 -14.33
C ALA A 224 -6.87 16.23 -14.47
N ALA A 225 -6.99 15.07 -13.83
CA ALA A 225 -8.18 14.27 -13.79
C ALA A 225 -9.32 14.89 -12.96
N ARG A 226 -9.00 15.66 -11.91
CA ARG A 226 -9.99 16.26 -10.99
C ARG A 226 -10.64 17.53 -11.52
N GLU A 227 -10.00 18.27 -12.41
CA GLU A 227 -10.46 19.62 -12.82
C GLU A 227 -11.91 19.67 -13.34
N PRO A 228 -12.33 18.78 -14.26
CA PRO A 228 -13.69 18.81 -14.78
C PRO A 228 -14.71 18.52 -13.66
N ASP A 229 -14.40 17.55 -12.82
CA ASP A 229 -15.31 17.08 -11.77
C ASP A 229 -15.35 18.03 -10.56
N ALA A 230 -14.25 18.71 -10.23
CA ALA A 230 -14.23 19.72 -9.17
C ALA A 230 -15.06 20.95 -9.55
N SER A 231 -14.92 21.42 -10.79
CA SER A 231 -15.72 22.53 -11.31
C SER A 231 -17.22 22.17 -11.32
N TYR A 232 -17.53 20.93 -11.69
CA TYR A 232 -18.90 20.43 -11.67
C TYR A 232 -19.46 20.32 -10.24
N PHE A 233 -18.64 19.81 -9.31
CA PHE A 233 -18.97 19.69 -7.90
C PHE A 233 -19.23 21.05 -7.24
N GLU A 234 -18.42 22.06 -7.53
CA GLU A 234 -18.62 23.42 -6.99
C GLU A 234 -19.95 24.03 -7.46
N LEU A 235 -20.38 23.71 -8.68
CA LEU A 235 -21.63 24.21 -9.27
C LEU A 235 -22.87 23.45 -8.81
N HIS A 236 -22.77 22.12 -8.63
CA HIS A 236 -23.94 21.25 -8.42
C HIS A 236 -23.98 20.58 -7.04
N GLY A 237 -22.94 20.73 -6.22
CA GLY A 237 -22.80 20.05 -4.94
C GLY A 237 -22.39 18.57 -5.08
N ARG A 238 -22.53 17.81 -3.99
CA ARG A 238 -22.27 16.36 -3.97
C ARG A 238 -23.30 15.62 -4.82
N ALA A 239 -22.84 14.64 -5.60
CA ALA A 239 -23.72 13.70 -6.27
C ALA A 239 -24.49 12.88 -5.22
N THR A 240 -25.80 12.87 -5.35
CA THR A 240 -26.72 11.94 -4.67
C THR A 240 -27.50 11.18 -5.74
N GLU A 241 -28.28 10.17 -5.36
CA GLU A 241 -29.19 9.52 -6.34
C GLU A 241 -30.16 10.53 -6.99
N ASP A 242 -30.55 11.59 -6.29
CA ASP A 242 -31.45 12.63 -6.82
C ASP A 242 -30.72 13.71 -7.63
N SER A 243 -29.39 13.80 -7.49
CA SER A 243 -28.53 14.83 -8.12
C SER A 243 -27.31 14.21 -8.81
N TYR A 244 -27.54 13.12 -9.55
CA TYR A 244 -26.46 12.37 -10.19
C TYR A 244 -25.76 13.18 -11.29
N TYR A 245 -24.44 13.10 -11.30
CA TYR A 245 -23.61 13.48 -12.43
C TYR A 245 -22.44 12.50 -12.55
N PRO A 246 -22.07 12.07 -13.77
CA PRO A 246 -21.00 11.10 -13.97
C PRO A 246 -19.62 11.70 -13.68
N LEU A 247 -18.66 10.85 -13.34
CA LEU A 247 -17.25 11.24 -13.35
C LEU A 247 -16.73 11.32 -14.78
N SER A 248 -15.89 12.31 -15.06
CA SER A 248 -14.98 12.23 -16.19
C SER A 248 -14.03 11.03 -16.04
N ALA A 249 -13.40 10.58 -17.13
CA ALA A 249 -12.34 9.56 -17.07
C ALA A 249 -11.24 9.95 -16.06
N GLY A 250 -10.98 11.26 -15.96
CA GLY A 250 -10.17 11.83 -14.90
C GLY A 250 -10.76 11.56 -13.50
N GLY A 251 -11.98 11.99 -13.23
CA GLY A 251 -12.66 11.74 -11.96
C GLY A 251 -12.58 10.29 -11.51
N LYS A 252 -12.65 9.33 -12.45
CA LYS A 252 -12.48 7.90 -12.18
C LYS A 252 -11.06 7.57 -11.69
N VAL A 253 -10.01 8.08 -12.34
CA VAL A 253 -8.61 7.98 -11.86
C VAL A 253 -8.43 8.59 -10.46
N VAL A 254 -9.06 9.73 -10.17
CA VAL A 254 -8.98 10.38 -8.85
C VAL A 254 -9.69 9.54 -7.80
N TYR A 255 -10.89 9.06 -8.13
CA TYR A 255 -11.66 8.19 -7.25
C TYR A 255 -10.90 6.91 -6.95
N TRP A 256 -10.30 6.29 -7.97
CA TRP A 256 -9.36 5.19 -7.81
C TRP A 256 -8.24 5.58 -6.85
N ALA A 257 -7.44 6.61 -7.16
CA ALA A 257 -6.30 6.98 -6.34
C ALA A 257 -6.68 7.26 -4.87
N HIS A 258 -7.82 7.92 -4.63
CA HIS A 258 -8.29 8.17 -3.27
C HIS A 258 -8.73 6.88 -2.56
N SER A 259 -9.33 5.93 -3.29
CA SER A 259 -9.71 4.62 -2.76
C SER A 259 -8.51 3.73 -2.43
N THR A 260 -7.39 3.89 -3.14
CA THR A 260 -6.13 3.17 -2.92
C THR A 260 -5.54 3.41 -1.53
N TYR A 261 -5.71 4.63 -1.01
CA TYR A 261 -5.22 5.03 0.31
C TYR A 261 -6.25 4.90 1.43
N GLY A 262 -7.37 4.21 1.20
CA GLY A 262 -8.44 4.06 2.17
C GLY A 262 -8.14 3.03 3.27
N LEU A 263 -8.71 3.25 4.46
CA LEU A 263 -8.75 2.28 5.56
C LEU A 263 -9.27 0.90 5.09
N ARG A 264 -10.10 0.88 4.05
CA ARG A 264 -10.56 -0.33 3.34
C ARG A 264 -9.40 -1.25 2.97
N SER A 265 -8.33 -0.73 2.35
CA SER A 265 -7.23 -1.57 1.87
C SER A 265 -6.50 -2.26 3.01
N ILE A 266 -6.30 -1.55 4.12
CA ILE A 266 -5.67 -2.08 5.34
C ILE A 266 -6.58 -3.13 5.99
N VAL A 267 -7.88 -2.85 6.12
CA VAL A 267 -8.84 -3.77 6.73
C VAL A 267 -8.99 -5.04 5.88
N THR A 268 -9.15 -4.91 4.57
CA THR A 268 -9.30 -6.06 3.67
C THR A 268 -8.01 -6.87 3.62
N ALA A 269 -6.84 -6.26 3.47
CA ALA A 269 -5.57 -6.98 3.52
C ALA A 269 -5.37 -7.68 4.88
N GLY A 270 -5.75 -7.03 5.99
CA GLY A 270 -5.72 -7.62 7.33
C GLY A 270 -6.70 -8.79 7.52
N LEU A 271 -7.92 -8.69 6.97
CA LEU A 271 -8.92 -9.77 6.99
C LEU A 271 -8.50 -10.96 6.12
N ILE A 272 -7.91 -10.68 4.95
CA ILE A 272 -7.32 -11.69 4.06
C ILE A 272 -6.12 -12.34 4.72
N ALA A 273 -5.27 -11.57 5.40
CA ALA A 273 -4.18 -12.11 6.20
C ALA A 273 -4.72 -12.99 7.34
N ALA A 274 -5.81 -12.59 7.99
CA ALA A 274 -6.34 -13.17 9.23
C ALA A 274 -5.31 -13.14 10.38
N ILE A 275 -5.79 -13.13 11.63
CA ILE A 275 -4.89 -13.29 12.77
C ILE A 275 -4.44 -14.76 12.79
N PRO A 276 -3.13 -15.04 12.80
CA PRO A 276 -2.63 -16.40 12.91
C PRO A 276 -3.14 -17.02 14.21
N PRO A 277 -3.69 -18.25 14.20
CA PRO A 277 -3.93 -18.97 15.44
C PRO A 277 -2.57 -19.18 16.12
N VAL A 278 -2.37 -18.53 17.26
CA VAL A 278 -1.21 -18.80 18.10
C VAL A 278 -1.59 -19.98 18.98
N TYR A 279 -1.07 -21.15 18.66
CA TYR A 279 -1.24 -22.32 19.51
C TYR A 279 -0.56 -22.08 20.86
N ASP A 280 -1.12 -22.62 21.93
CA ASP A 280 -0.47 -22.54 23.24
C ASP A 280 0.88 -23.25 23.19
N ARG A 281 1.90 -22.60 23.78
CA ARG A 281 3.21 -23.23 23.96
C ARG A 281 3.03 -24.52 24.78
N PRO A 282 3.69 -25.63 24.41
CA PRO A 282 3.71 -26.84 25.22
C PRO A 282 4.09 -26.50 26.66
N LYS A 283 3.27 -26.95 27.61
CA LYS A 283 3.55 -26.74 29.02
C LYS A 283 4.80 -27.51 29.40
N GLU A 284 5.75 -26.82 30.01
CA GLU A 284 6.93 -27.45 30.59
C GLU A 284 6.48 -28.53 31.58
N PRO A 285 7.09 -29.74 31.56
CA PRO A 285 6.72 -30.80 32.48
C PRO A 285 6.92 -30.32 33.93
N THR A 286 5.81 -30.14 34.65
CA THR A 286 5.84 -29.72 36.05
C THR A 286 5.89 -30.94 36.96
N GLY A 287 7.07 -31.22 37.52
CA GLY A 287 7.24 -32.12 38.66
C GLY A 287 8.60 -31.92 39.31
N ASP A 288 8.68 -32.15 40.61
CA ASP A 288 9.92 -31.98 41.37
C ASP A 288 10.96 -33.00 40.90
N PRO A 289 12.08 -32.61 40.25
CA PRO A 289 13.06 -33.53 39.66
C PRO A 289 13.59 -34.57 40.65
N SER A 290 13.55 -34.28 41.96
CA SER A 290 13.98 -35.19 43.02
C SER A 290 13.07 -36.42 43.18
N THR A 291 11.82 -36.35 42.71
CA THR A 291 10.86 -37.47 42.73
C THR A 291 11.01 -38.42 41.53
N TRP A 292 11.88 -38.11 40.56
CA TRP A 292 11.95 -38.79 39.26
C TRP A 292 13.15 -39.73 39.12
N GLY A 293 13.96 -39.90 40.18
CA GLY A 293 15.20 -40.69 40.18
C GLY A 293 15.05 -42.22 39.99
N ILE A 294 13.91 -42.71 39.49
CA ILE A 294 13.66 -44.15 39.32
C ILE A 294 13.25 -44.54 37.89
N TYR A 295 12.98 -43.60 36.97
CA TYR A 295 12.44 -43.98 35.66
C TYR A 295 13.13 -43.31 34.44
N PRO A 296 13.20 -44.00 33.28
CA PRO A 296 13.45 -43.38 31.97
C PRO A 296 12.46 -42.25 31.60
N THR A 297 11.41 -42.06 32.41
CA THR A 297 10.30 -41.13 32.18
C THR A 297 10.65 -39.64 32.35
N TYR A 298 11.74 -39.26 33.03
CA TYR A 298 12.14 -37.83 33.11
C TYR A 298 12.79 -37.36 31.81
N GLN A 299 13.80 -38.10 31.35
CA GLN A 299 14.48 -37.81 30.10
C GLN A 299 13.48 -37.90 28.95
N GLU A 300 12.66 -38.96 28.90
CA GLU A 300 11.59 -39.10 27.92
C GLU A 300 10.56 -37.96 27.99
N ALA A 301 10.20 -37.45 29.17
CA ALA A 301 9.29 -36.30 29.28
C ALA A 301 9.91 -34.98 28.81
N TYR A 302 11.21 -34.76 29.06
CA TYR A 302 11.93 -33.58 28.58
C TYR A 302 12.21 -33.65 27.08
N ASP A 303 12.55 -34.82 26.56
CA ASP A 303 12.75 -35.08 25.13
C ASP A 303 11.42 -34.86 24.39
N ASN A 304 10.33 -35.45 24.87
CA ASN A 304 8.98 -35.22 24.33
C ASN A 304 8.55 -33.74 24.42
N TRP A 305 8.89 -33.03 25.50
CA TRP A 305 8.61 -31.59 25.61
C TRP A 305 9.46 -30.76 24.66
N GLY A 306 10.72 -31.13 24.45
CA GLY A 306 11.63 -30.53 23.48
C GLY A 306 11.09 -30.68 22.06
N GLU A 307 10.77 -31.91 21.65
CA GLU A 307 10.14 -32.19 20.35
C GLU A 307 8.83 -31.42 20.17
N ALA A 308 7.96 -31.43 21.19
CA ALA A 308 6.72 -30.68 21.14
C ALA A 308 6.95 -29.16 21.02
N THR A 309 7.98 -28.62 21.68
CA THR A 309 8.33 -27.19 21.64
C THR A 309 8.90 -26.78 20.29
N LEU A 310 9.74 -27.63 19.68
CA LEU A 310 10.26 -27.43 18.32
C LEU A 310 9.10 -27.48 17.31
N LEU A 311 8.27 -28.52 17.36
CA LEU A 311 7.08 -28.62 16.50
C LEU A 311 6.15 -27.42 16.67
N TRP A 312 5.96 -26.92 17.89
CA TRP A 312 5.18 -25.71 18.15
C TRP A 312 5.83 -24.47 17.50
N LYS A 313 7.15 -24.30 17.62
CA LYS A 313 7.90 -23.20 17.03
C LYS A 313 7.82 -23.23 15.51
N ASP A 314 8.03 -24.39 14.89
CA ASP A 314 7.97 -24.57 13.45
C ASP A 314 6.57 -24.29 12.92
N ASN A 315 5.54 -24.81 13.60
CA ASN A 315 4.15 -24.50 13.28
C ASN A 315 3.86 -23.00 13.40
N LEU A 316 4.37 -22.33 14.45
CA LEU A 316 4.19 -20.90 14.63
C LEU A 316 4.88 -20.12 13.50
N GLU A 317 6.08 -20.51 13.11
CA GLU A 317 6.84 -19.85 12.05
C GLU A 317 6.19 -20.04 10.68
N ASP A 318 5.83 -21.25 10.31
CA ASP A 318 5.09 -21.54 9.07
C ASP A 318 3.77 -20.80 9.03
N THR A 319 3.10 -20.70 10.18
CA THR A 319 1.90 -19.88 10.33
C THR A 319 2.24 -18.41 10.06
N LEU A 320 3.26 -17.83 10.69
CA LEU A 320 3.64 -16.42 10.46
C LEU A 320 4.03 -16.16 9.00
N ARG A 321 4.75 -17.07 8.35
CA ARG A 321 5.12 -16.98 6.92
C ARG A 321 3.91 -17.04 6.02
N TYR A 322 3.04 -18.01 6.27
CA TYR A 322 1.80 -18.18 5.53
C TYR A 322 0.93 -16.93 5.65
N HIS A 323 0.78 -16.38 6.85
CA HIS A 323 0.03 -15.16 7.09
C HIS A 323 0.71 -13.90 6.52
N GLY A 324 2.05 -13.82 6.53
CA GLY A 324 2.81 -12.76 5.86
C GLY A 324 2.65 -12.77 4.34
N ARG A 325 2.73 -13.96 3.73
CA ARG A 325 2.44 -14.17 2.29
C ARG A 325 0.99 -13.81 1.96
N ARG A 326 0.03 -14.14 2.83
CA ARG A 326 -1.37 -13.73 2.70
C ARG A 326 -1.56 -12.23 2.81
N LEU A 327 -0.82 -11.56 3.70
CA LEU A 327 -0.87 -10.11 3.82
C LEU A 327 -0.37 -9.44 2.53
N ILE A 328 0.79 -9.86 2.02
CA ILE A 328 1.34 -9.33 0.77
C ILE A 328 0.39 -9.63 -0.40
N GLY A 329 -0.07 -10.88 -0.53
CA GLY A 329 -1.00 -11.28 -1.57
C GLY A 329 -2.34 -10.56 -1.47
N GLY A 330 -2.85 -10.33 -0.26
CA GLY A 330 -4.06 -9.56 0.01
C GLY A 330 -3.92 -8.09 -0.35
N PHE A 331 -2.76 -7.46 -0.08
CA PHE A 331 -2.48 -6.11 -0.56
C PHE A 331 -2.44 -6.03 -2.09
N SER A 332 -1.69 -6.93 -2.73
CA SER A 332 -1.64 -7.00 -4.20
C SER A 332 -3.01 -7.25 -4.82
N GLU A 333 -3.83 -8.08 -4.19
CA GLU A 333 -5.20 -8.34 -4.61
C GLU A 333 -6.07 -7.08 -4.48
N VAL A 334 -6.03 -6.39 -3.33
CA VAL A 334 -6.80 -5.16 -3.14
C VAL A 334 -6.37 -4.09 -4.14
N GLU A 335 -5.07 -3.90 -4.36
CA GLU A 335 -4.57 -2.94 -5.34
C GLU A 335 -5.09 -3.26 -6.74
N SER A 336 -4.99 -4.52 -7.16
CA SER A 336 -5.53 -4.98 -8.44
C SER A 336 -7.05 -4.82 -8.51
N GLN A 337 -7.77 -5.09 -7.42
CA GLN A 337 -9.21 -4.85 -7.33
C GLN A 337 -9.50 -3.38 -7.57
N LEU A 338 -8.80 -2.47 -6.89
CA LEU A 338 -9.03 -1.04 -7.02
C LEU A 338 -8.72 -0.55 -8.42
N ILE A 339 -7.62 -1.00 -9.04
CA ILE A 339 -7.28 -0.66 -10.43
C ILE A 339 -8.39 -1.14 -11.38
N LEU A 340 -8.84 -2.39 -11.24
CA LEU A 340 -9.87 -2.93 -12.11
C LEU A 340 -11.22 -2.26 -11.86
N GLN A 341 -11.63 -2.14 -10.60
CA GLN A 341 -12.93 -1.64 -10.16
C GLN A 341 -13.09 -0.15 -10.37
N ASN A 342 -12.05 0.66 -10.12
CA ASN A 342 -12.20 2.12 -10.12
C ASN A 342 -11.63 2.78 -11.36
N LEU A 343 -10.88 2.06 -12.18
CA LEU A 343 -10.27 2.61 -13.39
C LEU A 343 -10.59 1.77 -14.63
N LEU A 344 -10.05 0.56 -14.72
CA LEU A 344 -10.03 -0.18 -16.00
C LEU A 344 -11.43 -0.60 -16.48
N VAL A 345 -12.20 -1.27 -15.62
CA VAL A 345 -13.55 -1.75 -15.96
C VAL A 345 -14.52 -0.58 -16.18
N PRO A 346 -14.59 0.44 -15.29
CA PRO A 346 -15.36 1.65 -15.53
C PRO A 346 -15.10 2.32 -16.88
N GLU A 347 -13.83 2.40 -17.28
CA GLU A 347 -13.44 3.06 -18.52
C GLU A 347 -13.86 2.25 -19.75
N ILE A 348 -13.66 0.93 -19.72
CA ILE A 348 -14.05 0.03 -20.82
C ILE A 348 -15.57 0.03 -21.04
N PHE A 349 -16.35 0.05 -19.96
CA PHE A 349 -17.81 -0.09 -20.03
C PHE A 349 -18.58 1.22 -19.92
N GLY A 350 -17.90 2.37 -19.78
CA GLY A 350 -18.55 3.66 -19.59
C GLY A 350 -19.44 3.69 -18.34
N MET A 351 -18.92 3.21 -17.22
CA MET A 351 -19.63 3.12 -15.94
C MET A 351 -18.99 4.00 -14.87
N ASP A 352 -19.79 4.42 -13.90
CA ASP A 352 -19.33 5.14 -12.73
C ASP A 352 -18.95 4.15 -11.61
N PRO A 353 -17.69 4.12 -11.16
CA PRO A 353 -17.26 3.22 -10.09
C PRO A 353 -17.70 3.65 -8.69
N ARG A 354 -18.26 4.87 -8.54
CA ARG A 354 -18.57 5.42 -7.23
C ARG A 354 -19.77 4.74 -6.59
N TYR A 355 -19.70 4.63 -5.27
CA TYR A 355 -20.90 4.54 -4.47
C TYR A 355 -21.55 5.93 -4.35
N ILE A 356 -22.85 5.99 -4.67
CA ILE A 356 -23.62 7.24 -4.68
C ILE A 356 -24.63 7.14 -3.56
N PRO A 357 -24.49 7.96 -2.50
CA PRO A 357 -25.33 7.84 -1.34
C PRO A 357 -26.77 8.25 -1.67
N LEU A 358 -27.71 7.63 -0.97
CA LEU A 358 -29.14 7.91 -1.14
C LEU A 358 -29.50 9.27 -0.51
N GLY A 359 -28.79 9.69 0.54
CA GLY A 359 -29.00 10.99 1.19
C GLY A 359 -29.79 10.91 2.49
N SER A 360 -29.73 11.98 3.30
CA SER A 360 -30.38 12.04 4.62
C SER A 360 -31.91 12.06 4.58
N ASP A 361 -32.49 12.43 3.44
CA ASP A 361 -33.93 12.58 3.28
C ASP A 361 -34.67 11.23 3.20
N HIS A 362 -33.92 10.14 3.17
CA HIS A 362 -34.43 8.78 3.08
C HIS A 362 -34.40 8.05 4.44
N PRO A 363 -35.38 7.19 4.74
CA PRO A 363 -35.38 6.35 5.94
C PRO A 363 -34.11 5.48 6.06
N ALA A 364 -33.58 5.32 7.27
CA ALA A 364 -32.35 4.56 7.53
C ALA A 364 -32.36 3.12 6.95
N GLY A 365 -33.51 2.44 6.98
CA GLY A 365 -33.66 1.11 6.39
C GLY A 365 -33.51 1.09 4.87
N GLN A 366 -33.99 2.13 4.18
CA GLN A 366 -33.81 2.27 2.72
C GLN A 366 -32.35 2.56 2.37
N ARG A 367 -31.68 3.42 3.16
CA ARG A 367 -30.27 3.75 3.02
C ARG A 367 -29.37 2.53 3.22
N LEU A 368 -29.67 1.70 4.23
CA LEU A 368 -29.01 0.41 4.45
C LEU A 368 -29.20 -0.54 3.25
N ALA A 369 -30.44 -0.71 2.78
CA ALA A 369 -30.74 -1.56 1.62
C ALA A 369 -30.03 -1.06 0.36
N HIS A 370 -29.96 0.26 0.16
CA HIS A 370 -29.26 0.91 -0.95
C HIS A 370 -27.75 0.64 -0.91
N ALA A 371 -27.12 0.79 0.26
CA ALA A 371 -25.68 0.51 0.42
C ALA A 371 -25.29 -0.89 -0.05
N PHE A 372 -26.09 -1.92 0.27
CA PHE A 372 -25.84 -3.28 -0.21
C PHE A 372 -26.27 -3.52 -1.66
N THR A 373 -27.39 -2.93 -2.09
CA THR A 373 -27.87 -3.08 -3.47
C THR A 373 -26.88 -2.47 -4.46
N SER A 374 -26.19 -1.40 -4.08
CA SER A 374 -25.19 -0.74 -4.92
C SER A 374 -23.97 -1.60 -5.29
N ILE A 375 -23.72 -2.69 -4.55
CA ILE A 375 -22.69 -3.70 -4.90
C ILE A 375 -23.05 -4.39 -6.22
N VAL A 376 -24.35 -4.58 -6.46
CA VAL A 376 -24.89 -5.28 -7.63
C VAL A 376 -25.38 -4.28 -8.67
N ILE A 377 -25.92 -3.13 -8.28
CA ILE A 377 -26.50 -2.14 -9.17
C ILE A 377 -25.65 -0.86 -9.12
N GLY A 378 -25.04 -0.51 -10.25
CA GLY A 378 -24.28 0.72 -10.43
C GLY A 378 -24.95 1.64 -11.44
N HIS A 379 -24.21 2.66 -11.88
CA HIS A 379 -24.67 3.63 -12.86
C HIS A 379 -23.72 3.64 -14.07
N THR A 380 -24.28 3.87 -15.24
CA THR A 380 -23.48 4.24 -16.42
C THR A 380 -23.03 5.69 -16.32
N ASP A 381 -22.11 6.12 -17.19
CA ASP A 381 -21.77 7.53 -17.35
C ASP A 381 -22.97 8.39 -17.79
N ALA A 382 -24.05 7.78 -18.29
CA ALA A 382 -25.31 8.46 -18.57
C ALA A 382 -26.27 8.51 -17.36
N GLY A 383 -25.88 7.93 -16.22
CA GLY A 383 -26.71 7.83 -15.02
C GLY A 383 -27.79 6.76 -15.05
N THR A 384 -27.79 5.90 -16.08
CA THR A 384 -28.74 4.79 -16.13
C THR A 384 -28.31 3.67 -15.18
N ARG A 385 -29.25 3.12 -14.41
CA ARG A 385 -28.97 2.01 -13.49
C ARG A 385 -28.72 0.73 -14.28
N THR A 386 -27.64 0.03 -13.94
CA THR A 386 -27.20 -1.19 -14.62
C THR A 386 -26.50 -2.12 -13.63
N LEU A 387 -26.14 -3.33 -14.06
CA LEU A 387 -25.31 -4.22 -13.27
C LEU A 387 -23.95 -3.53 -13.00
N ASN A 388 -23.48 -3.55 -11.75
CA ASN A 388 -22.23 -2.93 -11.33
C ASN A 388 -21.02 -3.75 -11.80
N LEU A 389 -20.78 -3.76 -13.11
CA LEU A 389 -19.64 -4.44 -13.71
C LEU A 389 -18.30 -3.99 -13.12
N PRO A 390 -18.08 -2.71 -12.79
CA PRO A 390 -16.88 -2.28 -12.06
C PRO A 390 -16.62 -3.06 -10.77
N VAL A 391 -17.59 -3.12 -9.86
CA VAL A 391 -17.44 -3.83 -8.58
C VAL A 391 -17.32 -5.33 -8.80
N LEU A 392 -18.21 -5.92 -9.59
CA LEU A 392 -18.22 -7.37 -9.82
C LEU A 392 -16.99 -7.84 -10.59
N GLY A 393 -16.69 -7.19 -11.71
CA GLY A 393 -15.55 -7.49 -12.57
C GLY A 393 -14.21 -7.18 -11.90
N GLY A 394 -14.13 -6.09 -11.15
CA GLY A 394 -12.92 -5.75 -10.38
C GLY A 394 -12.64 -6.77 -9.27
N THR A 395 -13.67 -7.16 -8.51
CA THR A 395 -13.55 -8.15 -7.43
C THR A 395 -13.19 -9.53 -7.98
N VAL A 396 -13.89 -9.99 -9.02
CA VAL A 396 -13.63 -11.29 -9.65
C VAL A 396 -12.27 -11.30 -10.35
N GLY A 397 -11.96 -10.25 -11.11
CA GLY A 397 -10.68 -10.13 -11.83
C GLY A 397 -9.49 -10.11 -10.88
N ALA A 398 -9.57 -9.37 -9.78
CA ALA A 398 -8.52 -9.35 -8.76
C ALA A 398 -8.34 -10.70 -8.07
N ALA A 399 -9.43 -11.37 -7.71
CA ALA A 399 -9.35 -12.70 -7.11
C ALA A 399 -8.74 -13.74 -8.07
N VAL A 400 -9.01 -13.63 -9.38
CA VAL A 400 -8.38 -14.46 -10.42
C VAL A 400 -6.89 -14.13 -10.54
N LEU A 401 -6.52 -12.85 -10.60
CA LEU A 401 -5.10 -12.44 -10.63
C LEU A 401 -4.34 -12.91 -9.39
N ALA A 402 -4.95 -12.79 -8.22
CA ALA A 402 -4.37 -13.29 -6.98
C ALA A 402 -4.16 -14.80 -7.02
N LYS A 403 -5.18 -15.55 -7.43
CA LYS A 403 -5.13 -17.01 -7.56
C LYS A 403 -4.09 -17.50 -8.57
N GLU A 404 -4.07 -16.93 -9.77
CA GLU A 404 -3.31 -17.45 -10.90
C GLU A 404 -1.91 -16.83 -11.02
N VAL A 405 -1.71 -15.62 -10.48
CA VAL A 405 -0.43 -14.88 -10.61
C VAL A 405 0.26 -14.73 -9.26
N TYR A 406 -0.40 -14.15 -8.24
CA TYR A 406 0.29 -13.77 -7.00
C TYR A 406 0.54 -14.96 -6.08
N TYR A 407 -0.49 -15.76 -5.75
CA TYR A 407 -0.38 -16.85 -4.79
C TYR A 407 0.59 -17.98 -5.18
N PRO A 408 0.69 -18.38 -6.46
CA PRO A 408 1.69 -19.37 -6.87
C PRO A 408 3.12 -18.85 -6.68
N GLN A 409 3.37 -17.58 -7.02
CA GLN A 409 4.69 -16.95 -6.86
C GLN A 409 5.07 -16.77 -5.38
N LEU A 410 4.08 -16.64 -4.50
CA LEU A 410 4.27 -16.58 -3.05
C LEU A 410 4.45 -17.97 -2.41
N GLY A 411 4.42 -19.06 -3.18
CA GLY A 411 4.56 -20.42 -2.65
C GLY A 411 3.46 -20.79 -1.67
N ALA A 412 2.22 -20.33 -1.93
CA ALA A 412 1.07 -20.55 -1.05
C ALA A 412 -0.07 -21.29 -1.79
N PRO A 413 0.13 -22.57 -2.21
CA PRO A 413 -0.82 -23.30 -3.05
C PRO A 413 -2.20 -23.48 -2.39
N ALA A 414 -2.28 -23.49 -1.05
CA ALA A 414 -3.56 -23.51 -0.34
C ALA A 414 -4.43 -22.26 -0.63
N LEU A 415 -3.81 -21.12 -0.94
CA LEU A 415 -4.52 -19.90 -1.33
C LEU A 415 -5.06 -19.96 -2.76
N ALA A 416 -4.55 -20.87 -3.59
CA ALA A 416 -5.09 -21.12 -4.93
C ALA A 416 -6.34 -22.03 -4.92
N SER A 417 -6.77 -22.51 -3.75
CA SER A 417 -7.97 -23.35 -3.64
C SER A 417 -9.25 -22.58 -3.98
N GLY A 418 -10.21 -23.26 -4.60
CA GLY A 418 -11.51 -22.68 -4.95
C GLY A 418 -12.30 -22.17 -3.73
N SER A 419 -12.11 -22.78 -2.55
CA SER A 419 -12.71 -22.32 -1.30
C SER A 419 -12.15 -20.98 -0.83
N MET A 420 -10.83 -20.77 -0.97
CA MET A 420 -10.20 -19.47 -0.68
C MET A 420 -10.66 -18.40 -1.65
N PHE A 421 -10.74 -18.70 -2.94
CA PHE A 421 -11.32 -17.79 -3.93
C PHE A 421 -12.74 -17.33 -3.56
N ALA A 422 -13.63 -18.26 -3.20
CA ALA A 422 -15.00 -17.94 -2.80
C ALA A 422 -15.06 -17.11 -1.49
N ARG A 423 -14.20 -17.43 -0.51
CA ARG A 423 -14.10 -16.68 0.75
C ARG A 423 -13.62 -15.25 0.50
N THR A 424 -12.60 -15.10 -0.34
CA THR A 424 -12.04 -13.81 -0.74
C THR A 424 -13.09 -12.93 -1.42
N LEU A 425 -13.82 -13.46 -2.42
CA LEU A 425 -14.94 -12.74 -3.05
C LEU A 425 -15.96 -12.26 -2.03
N SER A 426 -16.35 -13.15 -1.10
CA SER A 426 -17.34 -12.84 -0.07
C SER A 426 -16.85 -11.74 0.87
N LEU A 427 -15.59 -11.80 1.31
CA LEU A 427 -14.99 -10.79 2.17
C LEU A 427 -14.90 -9.43 1.47
N ASN A 428 -14.54 -9.40 0.19
CA ASN A 428 -14.47 -8.16 -0.58
C ASN A 428 -15.86 -7.51 -0.74
N PHE A 429 -16.91 -8.29 -1.04
CA PHE A 429 -18.27 -7.75 -1.09
C PHE A 429 -18.78 -7.26 0.28
N ILE A 430 -18.46 -7.97 1.36
CA ILE A 430 -18.80 -7.51 2.72
C ILE A 430 -18.07 -6.20 3.03
N ALA A 431 -16.77 -6.10 2.71
CA ALA A 431 -15.99 -4.90 2.92
C ALA A 431 -16.55 -3.71 2.13
N ASP A 432 -16.98 -3.94 0.87
CA ASP A 432 -17.65 -2.91 0.05
C ASP A 432 -18.99 -2.49 0.63
N GLY A 433 -19.80 -3.44 1.09
CA GLY A 433 -21.06 -3.13 1.77
C GLY A 433 -20.87 -2.30 3.03
N ILE A 434 -19.89 -2.64 3.86
CA ILE A 434 -19.53 -1.88 5.06
C ILE A 434 -19.00 -0.49 4.69
N TYR A 435 -18.16 -0.37 3.66
CA TYR A 435 -17.64 0.91 3.21
C TYR A 435 -18.74 1.81 2.65
N ASN A 436 -19.67 1.26 1.87
CA ASN A 436 -20.85 1.97 1.36
C ASN A 436 -21.74 2.41 2.52
N LEU A 437 -21.96 1.54 3.51
CA LEU A 437 -22.71 1.86 4.71
C LEU A 437 -22.06 3.00 5.51
N ALA A 438 -20.75 2.91 5.75
CA ALA A 438 -19.99 3.96 6.43
C ALA A 438 -20.07 5.28 5.65
N SER A 439 -19.94 5.22 4.32
CA SER A 439 -20.06 6.41 3.46
C SER A 439 -21.46 7.01 3.47
N GLU A 440 -22.49 6.17 3.53
CA GLU A 440 -23.90 6.57 3.60
C GLU A 440 -24.19 7.31 4.92
N PHE A 441 -23.68 6.81 6.06
CA PHE A 441 -24.05 7.34 7.38
C PHE A 441 -23.06 8.33 8.01
N LEU A 442 -21.76 8.23 7.73
CA LEU A 442 -20.73 9.04 8.40
C LEU A 442 -20.40 10.34 7.67
N ARG A 443 -20.54 10.40 6.34
CA ARG A 443 -20.16 11.60 5.55
C ARG A 443 -21.16 12.75 5.59
N HIS A 444 -22.24 12.62 6.37
CA HIS A 444 -23.31 13.61 6.48
C HIS A 444 -23.16 14.58 7.67
N HIS A 445 -22.10 14.47 8.48
CA HIS A 445 -21.92 15.33 9.65
C HIS A 445 -20.99 16.55 9.46
N ASP A 446 -20.41 16.75 8.27
CA ASP A 446 -19.54 17.91 7.97
C ASP A 446 -20.31 19.09 7.34
N TYR A 447 -21.55 19.34 7.77
CA TYR A 447 -22.34 20.52 7.38
C TYR A 447 -22.33 21.59 8.47
#